data_AF-A0A1H3HJM2-F1
#
_entry.id   AF-A0A1H3HJM2-F1
#
_cell.length_a   1.000
_cell.length_b   1.000
_cell.length_c   1.000
_cell.angle_alpha   90.00
_cell.angle_beta   90.00
_cell.angle_gamma   90.00
#
_symmetry.space_group_name_H-M   'P 1'
#
loop_
_entity.id
_entity.type
_entity.pdbx_description
1 polymer ?
#
loop_
_entity_poly.entity_id
_entity_poly.type
_entity_poly.pdbx_seq_one_letter_code
_entity_poly.pdbx_strand_id
1 'polypeptide(L)'
;MRKFFLVFLVFVCMLALMASPSHAKDSQYRIGVVLKALDSDFWLSVKRGAEAADKKYDNAEVIILAADREINVQQQVQIVEDLITQGVNALCIAPSGSQELIP
;
A
#
# COMPACT_ATOMS: atom_id res chain seq x y z
N MET A 1 -1.72 54.11 18.79
CA MET A 1 -1.88 53.74 17.37
C MET A 1 -0.68 52.96 16.83
N ARG A 2 0.51 53.58 16.67
CA ARG A 2 1.69 52.95 16.04
C ARG A 2 2.27 51.72 16.78
N LYS A 3 2.25 51.73 18.12
CA LYS A 3 2.73 50.61 18.96
C LYS A 3 1.78 49.41 18.95
N PHE A 4 0.47 49.66 18.91
CA PHE A 4 -0.57 48.62 18.76
C PHE A 4 -0.49 47.96 17.38
N PHE A 5 -0.20 48.74 16.33
CA PHE A 5 -0.02 48.23 14.97
C PHE A 5 1.21 47.31 14.85
N LEU A 6 2.31 47.67 15.52
CA LEU A 6 3.53 46.84 15.55
C LEU A 6 3.35 45.52 16.29
N VAL A 7 2.63 45.52 17.41
CA VAL A 7 2.31 44.29 18.17
C VAL A 7 1.39 43.38 17.35
N PHE A 8 0.40 43.96 16.66
CA PHE A 8 -0.48 43.20 15.77
C PHE A 8 0.27 42.57 14.59
N LEU A 9 1.22 43.30 13.99
CA LEU A 9 2.05 42.80 12.89
C LEU A 9 2.96 41.62 13.31
N VAL A 10 3.55 41.70 14.51
CA VAL A 10 4.37 40.61 15.07
C VAL A 10 3.51 39.37 15.37
N PHE A 11 2.28 39.56 15.85
CA PHE A 11 1.36 38.47 16.12
C PHE A 11 0.93 37.75 14.83
N VAL A 12 0.68 38.49 13.75
CA VAL A 12 0.36 37.93 12.42
C VAL A 12 1.55 37.17 11.84
N CYS A 13 2.78 37.67 11.99
CA CYS A 13 3.99 36.95 11.59
C CYS A 13 4.21 35.66 12.37
N MET A 14 3.88 35.63 13.68
CA MET A 14 3.95 34.41 14.49
C MET A 14 2.93 33.37 14.06
N LEU A 15 1.70 33.77 13.69
CA LEU A 15 0.71 32.85 13.13
C LEU A 15 1.15 32.28 11.77
N ALA A 16 1.81 33.08 10.94
CA ALA A 16 2.33 32.62 9.65
C ALA A 16 3.48 31.60 9.78
N LEU A 17 4.28 31.67 10.87
CA LEU A 17 5.34 30.70 11.15
C LEU A 17 4.83 29.34 11.68
N MET A 18 3.60 29.29 12.21
CA MET A 18 2.94 28.05 12.64
C MET A 18 2.25 27.33 11.49
N ALA A 19 2.06 27.99 10.34
CA ALA A 19 1.61 27.37 9.11
C ALA A 19 2.80 26.67 8.42
N SER A 20 3.27 25.58 9.02
CA SER A 20 4.13 24.64 8.29
C SER A 20 3.34 24.14 7.07
N PRO A 21 3.95 24.04 5.88
CA PRO A 21 3.32 23.30 4.80
C PRO A 21 3.11 21.89 5.32
N SER A 22 1.83 21.51 5.48
CA SER A 22 1.45 20.11 5.69
C SER A 22 2.19 19.34 4.61
N HIS A 23 3.11 18.44 5.02
CA HIS A 23 3.68 17.49 4.07
C HIS A 23 2.52 16.90 3.28
N ALA A 24 2.66 16.94 1.96
CA ALA A 24 1.68 16.37 1.05
C ALA A 24 1.32 14.98 1.58
N LYS A 25 0.01 14.76 1.76
CA LYS A 25 -0.62 13.52 2.20
C LYS A 25 0.17 12.31 1.68
N ASP A 26 0.99 11.70 2.53
CA ASP A 26 1.68 10.45 2.21
C ASP A 26 0.57 9.47 1.82
N SER A 27 0.47 9.21 0.52
CA SER A 27 -0.62 8.41 -0.01
C SER A 27 -0.33 6.97 0.41
N GLN A 28 -1.15 6.43 1.31
CA GLN A 28 -1.06 5.04 1.73
C GLN A 28 -1.30 4.14 0.51
N TYR A 29 -0.25 3.47 0.04
CA TYR A 29 -0.31 2.55 -1.09
C TYR A 29 -0.86 1.21 -0.65
N ARG A 30 -1.93 0.74 -1.28
CA ARG A 30 -2.45 -0.62 -1.09
C ARG A 30 -1.90 -1.53 -2.16
N ILE A 31 -1.13 -2.55 -1.76
CA ILE A 31 -0.44 -3.45 -2.68
C ILE A 31 -0.93 -4.87 -2.45
N GLY A 32 -1.52 -5.49 -3.46
CA GLY A 32 -1.89 -6.91 -3.42
C GLY A 32 -0.71 -7.80 -3.80
N VAL A 33 -0.32 -8.73 -2.93
CA VAL A 33 0.69 -9.76 -3.19
C VAL A 33 -0.03 -11.10 -3.29
N VAL A 34 -0.05 -11.69 -4.49
CA VAL A 34 -0.77 -12.93 -4.78
C VAL A 34 0.22 -14.05 -5.07
N LEU A 35 0.38 -14.96 -4.11
CA LEU A 35 1.27 -16.13 -4.20
C LEU A 35 0.55 -17.31 -4.86
N LYS A 36 1.31 -18.36 -5.23
CA LYS A 36 0.74 -19.55 -5.86
C LYS A 36 -0.05 -20.41 -4.87
N ALA A 37 0.54 -20.70 -3.71
CA ALA A 37 -0.05 -21.44 -2.59
C ALA A 37 0.78 -21.19 -1.32
N LEU A 38 0.38 -21.75 -0.18
CA LEU A 38 1.12 -21.66 1.09
C LEU A 38 1.50 -23.04 1.67
N ASP A 39 1.52 -24.07 0.82
CA ASP A 39 1.80 -25.46 1.19
C ASP A 39 3.27 -25.87 0.97
N SER A 40 4.15 -24.91 0.61
CA SER A 40 5.59 -25.13 0.46
C SER A 40 6.44 -24.14 1.26
N ASP A 41 7.60 -24.60 1.73
CA ASP A 41 8.57 -23.75 2.46
C ASP A 41 9.04 -22.55 1.62
N PHE A 42 9.12 -22.74 0.30
CA PHE A 42 9.47 -21.68 -0.63
C PHE A 42 8.43 -20.55 -0.55
N TRP A 43 7.14 -20.84 -0.73
CA TRP A 43 6.10 -19.80 -0.69
C TRP A 43 5.90 -19.20 0.70
N LEU A 44 6.09 -19.99 1.76
CA LEU A 44 6.12 -19.46 3.13
C LEU A 44 7.28 -18.49 3.34
N SER A 45 8.43 -18.70 2.68
CA SER A 45 9.55 -17.74 2.72
C SER A 45 9.22 -16.45 1.98
N VAL A 46 8.55 -16.53 0.83
CA VAL A 46 8.11 -15.34 0.08
C VAL A 46 7.07 -14.55 0.88
N LYS A 47 6.10 -15.23 1.51
CA LYS A 47 5.11 -14.61 2.42
C LYS A 47 5.80 -13.84 3.54
N ARG A 48 6.78 -14.45 4.22
CA ARG A 48 7.56 -13.77 5.28
C ARG A 48 8.26 -12.51 4.77
N GLY A 49 8.77 -12.53 3.53
CA GLY A 49 9.35 -11.35 2.89
C GLY A 49 8.31 -10.23 2.66
N ALA A 50 7.13 -10.58 2.17
CA ALA A 50 6.03 -9.63 1.98
C ALA A 50 5.53 -9.03 3.31
N GLU A 51 5.40 -9.84 4.36
CA GLU A 51 5.04 -9.37 5.71
C GLU A 51 6.13 -8.48 6.32
N ALA A 52 7.40 -8.75 6.04
CA ALA A 52 8.50 -7.89 6.47
C ALA A 52 8.47 -6.54 5.74
N ALA A 53 8.08 -6.51 4.47
CA ALA A 53 7.91 -5.28 3.71
C ALA A 53 6.73 -4.44 4.25
N ASP A 54 5.59 -5.06 4.52
CA ASP A 54 4.42 -4.42 5.14
C ASP A 54 4.80 -3.66 6.43
N LYS A 55 5.59 -4.32 7.29
CA LYS A 55 6.06 -3.72 8.55
C LYS A 55 7.14 -2.65 8.40
N LYS A 56 7.83 -2.61 7.25
CA LYS A 56 8.99 -1.74 7.03
C LYS A 56 8.58 -0.38 6.45
N TYR A 57 7.50 -0.32 5.70
CA TYR A 57 7.08 0.87 4.97
C TYR A 57 5.80 1.45 5.57
N ASP A 58 5.90 2.57 6.27
CA ASP A 58 4.77 3.22 6.95
C ASP A 58 3.72 3.81 5.98
N ASN A 59 4.04 3.90 4.69
CA ASN A 59 3.18 4.42 3.64
C ASN A 59 2.61 3.34 2.70
N ALA A 60 2.69 2.06 3.10
CA ALA A 60 2.13 0.96 2.32
C ALA A 60 1.38 -0.05 3.20
N GLU A 61 0.24 -0.52 2.71
CA GLU A 61 -0.50 -1.68 3.21
C GLU A 61 -0.33 -2.83 2.22
N VAL A 62 0.18 -3.98 2.67
CA VAL A 62 0.41 -5.15 1.84
C VAL A 62 -0.63 -6.24 2.14
N ILE A 63 -1.46 -6.56 1.15
CA ILE A 63 -2.50 -7.59 1.25
C ILE A 63 -1.95 -8.88 0.65
N ILE A 64 -1.65 -9.87 1.48
CA ILE A 64 -1.02 -11.12 1.05
C ILE A 64 -2.07 -12.22 0.95
N LEU A 65 -2.28 -12.73 -0.26
CA LEU A 65 -3.24 -13.78 -0.57
C LEU A 65 -2.58 -14.90 -1.38
N ALA A 66 -3.18 -16.08 -1.36
CA ALA A 66 -2.77 -17.23 -2.15
C ALA A 66 -3.98 -18.12 -2.42
N ALA A 67 -3.92 -18.90 -3.50
CA ALA A 67 -4.85 -20.01 -3.68
C ALA A 67 -4.53 -21.14 -2.68
N ASP A 68 -5.47 -22.06 -2.47
CA ASP A 68 -5.28 -23.18 -1.53
C ASP A 68 -4.16 -24.12 -1.99
N ARG A 69 -4.03 -24.29 -3.30
CA ARG A 69 -3.08 -25.18 -3.99
C ARG A 69 -2.62 -24.51 -5.28
N GLU A 70 -1.39 -24.80 -5.72
CA GLU A 70 -0.84 -24.19 -6.95
C GLU A 70 -1.65 -24.53 -8.21
N ILE A 71 -2.37 -25.65 -8.21
CA ILE A 71 -3.21 -26.07 -9.34
C ILE A 71 -4.55 -25.33 -9.40
N ASN A 72 -4.93 -24.58 -8.37
CA ASN A 72 -6.20 -23.85 -8.29
C ASN A 72 -6.08 -22.50 -9.01
N VAL A 73 -5.75 -22.54 -10.31
CA VAL A 73 -5.50 -21.34 -11.12
C VAL A 73 -6.71 -20.39 -11.10
N GLN A 74 -7.93 -20.92 -11.20
CA GLN A 74 -9.17 -20.14 -11.18
C GLN A 74 -9.40 -19.42 -9.85
N GLN A 75 -8.97 -20.01 -8.74
CA GLN A 75 -9.02 -19.35 -7.43
C GLN A 75 -8.06 -18.16 -7.40
N GLN A 76 -6.86 -18.30 -7.97
CA GLN A 76 -5.92 -17.19 -8.09
C GLN A 76 -6.47 -16.07 -8.98
N VAL A 77 -7.13 -16.40 -10.10
CA VAL A 77 -7.80 -15.42 -10.96
C VAL A 77 -8.85 -14.64 -10.18
N GLN A 78 -9.71 -15.33 -9.41
CA GLN A 78 -10.72 -14.67 -8.58
C GLN A 78 -10.09 -13.71 -7.55
N ILE A 79 -9.02 -14.14 -6.88
CA ILE A 79 -8.28 -13.28 -5.94
C ILE A 79 -7.78 -12.01 -6.62
N VAL A 80 -7.24 -12.12 -7.84
CA VAL A 80 -6.73 -10.98 -8.60
C VAL A 80 -7.86 -10.03 -9.00
N GLU A 81 -8.97 -10.55 -9.54
CA GLU A 81 -10.18 -9.80 -9.89
C GLU A 81 -10.75 -9.04 -8.67
N ASP A 82 -10.79 -9.71 -7.50
CA ASP A 82 -11.27 -9.10 -6.26
C ASP A 82 -10.36 -7.96 -5.80
N LEU A 83 -9.04 -8.09 -5.93
CA LEU A 83 -8.08 -7.04 -5.58
C LEU A 83 -8.17 -5.84 -6.55
N ILE A 84 -8.36 -6.10 -7.84
CA ILE A 84 -8.62 -5.06 -8.85
C ILE A 84 -9.91 -4.30 -8.49
N THR A 85 -10.99 -5.02 -8.18
CA THR A 85 -12.27 -4.45 -7.77
C THR A 85 -12.15 -3.62 -6.49
N GLN A 86 -11.33 -4.06 -5.54
CA GLN A 86 -10.99 -3.31 -4.32
C GLN A 86 -10.12 -2.07 -4.56
N GLY A 87 -9.68 -1.83 -5.80
CA GLY A 87 -8.89 -0.65 -6.16
C GLY A 87 -7.51 -0.62 -5.49
N VAL A 88 -6.82 -1.76 -5.39
CA VAL A 88 -5.40 -1.75 -4.98
C VAL A 88 -4.58 -0.91 -5.96
N ASN A 89 -3.56 -0.22 -5.46
CA ASN A 89 -2.69 0.63 -6.27
C ASN A 89 -1.71 -0.18 -7.13
N ALA A 90 -1.34 -1.38 -6.68
CA ALA A 90 -0.44 -2.27 -7.39
C ALA A 90 -0.72 -3.74 -7.08
N LEU A 91 -0.30 -4.62 -8.00
CA LEU A 91 -0.35 -6.07 -7.87
C LEU A 91 1.05 -6.66 -8.08
N CYS A 92 1.47 -7.53 -7.17
CA CYS A 92 2.64 -8.39 -7.31
C CYS A 92 2.14 -9.83 -7.32
N ILE A 93 2.23 -10.50 -8.47
CA ILE A 93 1.60 -11.81 -8.68
C ILE A 93 2.69 -12.81 -9.06
N ALA A 94 2.62 -14.01 -8.46
CA ALA A 94 3.29 -15.20 -8.96
C ALA A 94 2.26 -16.05 -9.74
N PRO A 95 2.20 -15.95 -11.08
CA PRO A 95 1.12 -16.57 -11.85
C PRO A 95 1.15 -18.09 -11.75
N SER A 96 0.00 -18.70 -11.49
CA SER A 96 -0.18 -20.16 -11.42
C SER A 96 -0.46 -20.78 -12.79
N GLY A 97 -0.99 -19.99 -13.73
CA GLY A 97 -1.17 -20.34 -15.13
C GLY A 97 -0.46 -19.37 -16.07
N SER A 98 -0.39 -19.72 -17.36
CA SER A 98 0.36 -18.97 -18.37
C SER A 98 -0.49 -18.00 -19.20
N GLN A 99 -1.83 -18.10 -19.13
CA GLN A 99 -2.74 -17.35 -20.01
C GLN A 99 -3.85 -16.62 -19.26
N GLU A 100 -4.22 -17.09 -18.08
CA GLU A 100 -5.45 -16.73 -17.38
C GLU A 100 -5.44 -15.31 -16.80
N LEU A 101 -4.27 -14.70 -16.67
CA LEU A 101 -4.07 -13.33 -16.19
C LEU A 101 -3.63 -12.36 -17.31
N ILE A 102 -3.68 -12.81 -18.57
CA ILE A 102 -3.43 -11.95 -19.73
C ILE A 102 -4.72 -11.16 -20.02
N PRO A 103 -4.67 -9.82 -20.12
CA PRO A 103 -5.83 -8.98 -20.45
C PRO A 103 -6.43 -9.22 -21.83
#